data_AF-A0A417QZ98-F1
#
_entry.id   AF-A0A417QZ98-F1
#
_cell.length_a   1.000
_cell.length_b   1.000
_cell.length_c   1.000
_cell.angle_alpha   90.00
_cell.angle_beta   90.00
_cell.angle_gamma   90.00
#
_symmetry.space_group_name_H-M   'P 1'
#
loop_
_entity.id
_entity.type
_entity.pdbx_description
1 polymer ?
#
loop_
_entity_poly.entity_id
_entity_poly.type
_entity_poly.pdbx_seq_one_letter_code
_entity_poly.pdbx_strand_id
1 'polypeptide(L)'
;MKKKTRKILLPVILFLILMAMMPVQAQAANRTATTVRMKTYYKSGKKFMTVRGLDSRSRLVWKYTTKSYPATELKQITCLVRADKVYVFESSKVIAFRKKDGRRLWSTSKISPAGHIFGFDRYDNLYVTGYYDKYVYKISTKGKIIWKTNTFRTGNYWPYKVTASGNYVTILYDMNSRNYSSRKVHKIIFNMRNGRIVRYS
;
A
#
# COMPACT_ATOMS: atom_id res chain seq x y z
N MET A 1 19.62 -70.22 -30.86
CA MET A 1 18.46 -69.34 -30.58
C MET A 1 18.83 -68.17 -29.67
N LYS A 2 19.37 -67.03 -30.16
CA LYS A 2 19.63 -65.83 -29.32
C LYS A 2 19.68 -64.54 -30.16
N LYS A 3 18.56 -64.10 -30.78
CA LYS A 3 18.56 -62.79 -31.50
C LYS A 3 17.26 -61.96 -31.42
N LYS A 4 16.24 -62.37 -30.66
CA LYS A 4 14.95 -61.61 -30.60
C LYS A 4 14.83 -60.64 -29.41
N THR A 5 15.54 -60.85 -28.31
CA THR A 5 15.44 -60.00 -27.10
C THR A 5 16.14 -58.64 -27.23
N ARG A 6 17.14 -58.50 -28.09
CA ARG A 6 17.93 -57.26 -28.24
C ARG A 6 17.18 -56.12 -28.95
N LYS A 7 16.15 -56.44 -29.76
CA LYS A 7 15.40 -55.44 -30.54
C LYS A 7 14.33 -54.70 -29.73
N ILE A 8 13.90 -55.26 -28.59
CA ILE A 8 12.89 -54.64 -27.71
C ILE A 8 13.56 -53.88 -26.56
N LEU A 9 14.76 -54.29 -26.15
CA LEU A 9 15.48 -53.66 -25.04
C LEU A 9 15.92 -52.22 -25.37
N LEU A 10 16.36 -51.97 -26.61
CA LEU A 10 16.86 -50.66 -27.04
C LEU A 10 15.77 -49.56 -27.03
N PRO A 11 14.55 -49.76 -27.61
CA PRO A 11 13.51 -48.73 -27.55
C PRO A 11 12.97 -48.51 -26.14
N VAL A 12 12.92 -49.53 -25.28
CA VAL A 12 12.51 -49.38 -23.88
C VAL A 12 13.51 -48.55 -23.08
N ILE A 13 14.82 -48.78 -23.27
CA ILE A 13 15.86 -47.97 -22.64
C ILE A 13 15.83 -46.53 -23.15
N LEU A 14 15.65 -46.31 -24.46
CA LEU A 14 15.53 -44.96 -25.03
C LEU A 14 14.31 -44.21 -24.47
N PHE A 15 13.18 -44.91 -24.30
CA PHE A 15 11.95 -44.36 -23.73
C PHE A 15 12.11 -44.00 -22.24
N LEU A 16 12.83 -44.80 -21.46
CA LEU A 16 13.15 -44.51 -20.05
C LEU A 16 14.10 -43.31 -19.91
N ILE A 17 15.08 -43.17 -20.81
CA ILE A 17 15.97 -41.99 -20.87
C ILE A 17 15.19 -40.72 -21.24
N LEU A 18 14.24 -40.83 -22.18
CA LEU A 18 13.34 -39.72 -22.54
C LEU A 18 12.42 -39.29 -21.40
N MET A 19 11.93 -40.22 -20.57
CA MET A 19 11.18 -39.87 -19.36
C MET A 19 12.08 -39.22 -18.29
N ALA A 20 13.32 -39.65 -18.14
CA ALA A 20 14.28 -39.06 -17.20
C ALA A 20 14.78 -37.66 -17.62
N MET A 21 14.70 -37.33 -18.92
CA MET A 21 15.02 -36.01 -19.47
C MET A 21 13.80 -35.09 -19.63
N MET A 22 12.60 -35.52 -19.26
CA MET A 22 11.51 -34.57 -19.11
C MET A 22 11.96 -33.56 -18.04
N PRO A 23 12.02 -32.26 -18.34
CA PRO A 23 12.24 -31.29 -17.30
C PRO A 23 11.15 -31.55 -16.28
N VAL A 24 11.54 -31.97 -15.08
CA VAL A 24 10.70 -31.71 -13.92
C VAL A 24 10.58 -30.20 -13.98
N GLN A 25 9.51 -29.71 -14.60
CA GLN A 25 9.06 -28.35 -14.39
C GLN A 25 8.83 -28.36 -12.90
N ALA A 26 9.86 -27.96 -12.15
CA ALA A 26 9.76 -27.67 -10.74
C ALA A 26 8.66 -26.65 -10.73
N GLN A 27 7.44 -27.12 -10.47
CA GLN A 27 6.26 -26.29 -10.43
C GLN A 27 6.61 -25.33 -9.34
N ALA A 28 7.04 -24.12 -9.74
CA ALA A 28 7.54 -23.13 -8.81
C ALA A 28 6.35 -22.93 -7.90
N ALA A 29 6.41 -23.55 -6.71
CA ALA A 29 5.29 -23.55 -5.80
C ALA A 29 4.89 -22.09 -5.71
N ASN A 30 3.66 -21.76 -6.07
CA ASN A 30 3.18 -20.38 -6.07
C ASN A 30 3.19 -19.91 -4.62
N ARG A 31 4.37 -19.55 -4.12
CA ARG A 31 4.61 -19.19 -2.73
C ARG A 31 3.81 -17.93 -2.52
N THR A 32 2.96 -17.94 -1.52
CA THR A 32 2.17 -16.78 -1.15
C THR A 32 2.78 -16.14 0.08
N ALA A 33 2.85 -14.81 0.07
CA ALA A 33 3.29 -14.06 1.22
C ALA A 33 2.18 -14.02 2.28
N THR A 34 2.50 -14.50 3.47
CA THR A 34 1.65 -14.46 4.66
C THR A 34 1.98 -13.25 5.53
N THR A 35 3.23 -12.77 5.47
CA THR A 35 3.74 -11.65 6.26
C THR A 35 4.39 -10.61 5.36
N VAL A 36 4.32 -9.34 5.75
CA VAL A 36 5.00 -8.24 5.05
C VAL A 36 5.93 -7.56 6.04
N ARG A 37 7.20 -7.37 5.66
CA ARG A 37 8.20 -6.66 6.44
C ARG A 37 8.67 -5.41 5.68
N MET A 38 8.78 -4.30 6.41
CA MET A 38 9.25 -3.04 5.86
C MET A 38 10.57 -2.65 6.52
N LYS A 39 11.52 -2.14 5.72
CA LYS A 39 12.76 -1.56 6.22
C LYS A 39 13.05 -0.26 5.49
N THR A 40 13.25 0.80 6.26
CA THR A 40 13.68 2.12 5.77
C THR A 40 15.19 2.19 5.77
N TYR A 41 15.75 2.84 4.76
CA TYR A 41 17.18 3.04 4.57
C TYR A 41 17.47 4.51 4.33
N TYR A 42 18.65 4.94 4.75
CA TYR A 42 19.16 6.29 4.56
C TYR A 42 20.48 6.21 3.79
N LYS A 43 20.61 7.00 2.72
CA LYS A 43 21.83 7.10 1.93
C LYS A 43 21.92 8.50 1.31
N SER A 44 23.04 9.19 1.52
CA SER A 44 23.33 10.51 0.93
C SER A 44 22.21 11.53 1.13
N GLY A 45 21.76 11.71 2.38
CA GLY A 45 20.68 12.65 2.73
C GLY A 45 19.29 12.26 2.21
N LYS A 46 19.13 11.07 1.63
CA LYS A 46 17.85 10.56 1.12
C LYS A 46 17.40 9.33 1.91
N LYS A 47 16.09 9.14 2.00
CA LYS A 47 15.40 7.97 2.56
C LYS A 47 14.66 7.20 1.47
N PHE A 48 14.70 5.87 1.55
CA PHE A 48 13.88 4.97 0.75
C PHE A 48 13.42 3.78 1.61
N MET A 49 12.40 3.05 1.16
CA MET A 49 11.88 1.88 1.88
C MET A 49 11.89 0.65 0.98
N THR A 50 12.22 -0.50 1.57
CA THR A 50 11.89 -1.80 1.00
C THR A 50 10.70 -2.40 1.72
N VAL A 51 9.79 -2.98 0.95
CA VAL A 51 8.61 -3.71 1.42
C VAL A 51 8.73 -5.13 0.87
N ARG A 52 8.80 -6.12 1.75
CA ARG A 52 9.05 -7.53 1.40
C ARG A 52 7.87 -8.38 1.84
N GLY A 53 7.23 -9.06 0.90
CA GLY A 53 6.29 -10.15 1.20
C GLY A 53 7.05 -11.46 1.42
N LEU A 54 6.80 -12.10 2.55
CA LEU A 54 7.46 -13.34 2.97
C LEU A 54 6.42 -14.45 3.17
N ASP A 55 6.77 -15.67 2.78
CA ASP A 55 5.95 -16.85 3.07
C ASP A 55 6.01 -17.26 4.54
N SER A 56 5.28 -18.31 4.92
CA SER A 56 5.23 -18.83 6.29
C SER A 56 6.59 -19.31 6.83
N ARG A 57 7.57 -19.57 5.95
CA ARG A 57 8.95 -19.95 6.30
C ARG A 57 9.91 -18.76 6.22
N SER A 58 9.39 -17.53 6.22
CA SER A 58 10.15 -16.28 6.09
C SER A 58 10.96 -16.14 4.80
N ARG A 59 10.65 -16.93 3.76
CA ARG A 59 11.31 -16.83 2.46
C ARG A 59 10.69 -15.72 1.64
N LEU A 60 11.51 -15.01 0.86
CA LEU A 60 11.06 -13.92 0.01
C LEU A 60 10.12 -14.43 -1.09
N VAL A 61 8.93 -13.82 -1.19
CA VAL A 61 7.98 -14.04 -2.28
C VAL A 61 8.00 -12.86 -3.24
N TRP A 62 7.91 -11.64 -2.72
CA TRP A 62 7.94 -10.42 -3.53
C TRP A 62 8.63 -9.28 -2.78
N LYS A 63 9.15 -8.32 -3.55
CA LYS A 63 9.82 -7.12 -3.02
C LYS A 63 9.41 -5.90 -3.82
N TYR A 64 9.15 -4.81 -3.12
CA TYR A 64 9.02 -3.48 -3.69
C TYR A 64 10.02 -2.54 -3.01
N THR A 65 10.70 -1.72 -3.80
CA THR A 65 11.60 -0.66 -3.31
C THR A 65 11.04 0.67 -3.80
N THR A 66 10.81 1.61 -2.89
CA THR A 66 10.41 2.96 -3.27
C THR A 66 11.55 3.70 -3.96
N LYS A 67 11.23 4.78 -4.67
CA LYS A 67 12.20 5.82 -4.98
C LYS A 67 12.82 6.39 -3.70
N SER A 68 13.95 7.06 -3.87
CA SER A 68 14.63 7.78 -2.81
C SER A 68 14.15 9.22 -2.76
N TYR A 69 13.82 9.69 -1.55
CA TYR A 69 13.32 11.03 -1.29
C TYR A 69 14.22 11.73 -0.27
N PRO A 70 14.32 13.07 -0.27
CA PRO A 70 15.04 13.78 0.78
C PRO A 70 14.60 13.35 2.19
N ALA A 71 15.56 13.19 3.10
CA ALA A 71 15.30 12.89 4.50
C ALA A 71 14.88 14.16 5.25
N THR A 72 13.66 14.62 5.00
CA THR A 72 13.06 15.79 5.66
C THR A 72 12.28 15.40 6.93
N GLU A 73 11.93 16.42 7.72
CA GLU A 73 11.07 16.36 8.92
C GLU A 73 9.85 15.46 8.70
N LEU A 74 9.12 15.68 7.59
CA LEU A 74 7.92 14.92 7.30
C LEU A 74 8.20 13.61 6.54
N LYS A 75 7.48 12.55 6.95
CA LYS A 75 7.53 11.24 6.27
C LYS A 75 6.87 11.34 4.89
N GLN A 76 7.67 11.25 3.83
CA GLN A 76 7.20 11.09 2.45
C GLN A 76 6.85 9.64 2.11
N ILE A 77 7.46 8.70 2.83
CA ILE A 77 7.21 7.27 2.64
C ILE A 77 6.55 6.71 3.89
N THR A 78 5.44 5.99 3.71
CA THR A 78 4.76 5.23 4.76
C THR A 78 4.17 3.97 4.14
N CYS A 79 4.13 2.87 4.90
CA CYS A 79 3.58 1.61 4.44
C CYS A 79 2.61 1.05 5.48
N LEU A 80 1.47 0.53 5.02
CA LEU A 80 0.45 -0.10 5.84
C LEU A 80 0.06 -1.43 5.22
N VAL A 81 -0.08 -2.46 6.05
CA VAL A 81 -0.72 -3.73 5.68
C VAL A 81 -2.14 -3.72 6.23
N ARG A 82 -3.12 -3.99 5.37
CA ARG A 82 -4.54 -4.08 5.77
C ARG A 82 -5.18 -5.23 5.01
N ALA A 83 -5.67 -6.23 5.74
CA ALA A 83 -6.23 -7.45 5.18
C ALA A 83 -5.30 -8.09 4.13
N ASP A 84 -5.76 -8.22 2.89
CA ASP A 84 -5.05 -8.80 1.75
C ASP A 84 -4.29 -7.77 0.91
N LYS A 85 -4.15 -6.53 1.39
CA LYS A 85 -3.50 -5.43 0.67
C LYS A 85 -2.34 -4.80 1.46
N VAL A 86 -1.42 -4.22 0.70
CA VAL A 86 -0.31 -3.42 1.20
C VAL A 86 -0.36 -2.06 0.51
N TYR A 87 -0.49 -0.99 1.29
CA TYR A 87 -0.55 0.38 0.81
C TYR A 87 0.80 1.04 1.05
N VAL A 88 1.44 1.52 -0.02
CA VAL A 88 2.68 2.28 0.05
C VAL A 88 2.39 3.71 -0.36
N PHE A 89 2.45 4.61 0.61
CA PHE A 89 2.44 6.05 0.40
C PHE A 89 3.84 6.46 -0.03
N GLU A 90 3.97 7.01 -1.23
CA GLU A 90 5.25 7.31 -1.85
C GLU A 90 5.22 8.73 -2.41
N SER A 91 5.51 9.71 -1.54
CA SER A 91 5.27 11.13 -1.80
C SER A 91 3.81 11.35 -2.23
N SER A 92 3.56 12.09 -3.32
CA SER A 92 2.22 12.44 -3.79
C SER A 92 1.39 11.30 -4.41
N LYS A 93 1.61 10.04 -4.06
CA LYS A 93 0.77 8.92 -4.54
C LYS A 93 0.70 7.80 -3.52
N VAL A 94 -0.38 7.03 -3.60
CA VAL A 94 -0.51 5.75 -2.90
C VAL A 94 -0.51 4.63 -3.93
N ILE A 95 0.23 3.56 -3.66
CA ILE A 95 0.24 2.35 -4.47
C ILE A 95 -0.29 1.22 -3.60
N ALA A 96 -1.32 0.52 -4.08
CA ALA A 96 -1.80 -0.69 -3.43
C ALA A 96 -1.24 -1.93 -4.14
N PHE A 97 -0.72 -2.85 -3.34
CA PHE A 97 -0.27 -4.17 -3.77
C PHE A 97 -1.14 -5.24 -3.13
N ARG A 98 -1.34 -6.33 -3.84
CA ARG A 98 -1.91 -7.54 -3.27
C ARG A 98 -0.88 -8.19 -2.35
N LYS A 99 -1.23 -8.44 -1.10
CA LYS A 99 -0.34 -8.99 -0.08
C LYS A 99 0.24 -10.34 -0.49
N LYS A 100 -0.55 -11.21 -1.13
CA LYS A 100 -0.16 -12.60 -1.42
C LYS A 100 1.03 -12.73 -2.38
N ASP A 101 1.18 -11.82 -3.34
CA ASP A 101 2.15 -11.96 -4.44
C ASP A 101 2.76 -10.65 -4.92
N GLY A 102 2.41 -9.52 -4.29
CA GLY A 102 2.97 -8.21 -4.65
C GLY A 102 2.44 -7.64 -5.95
N ARG A 103 1.40 -8.24 -6.55
CA ARG A 103 0.78 -7.66 -7.76
C ARG A 103 0.26 -6.26 -7.45
N ARG A 104 0.69 -5.26 -8.22
CA ARG A 104 0.12 -3.91 -8.13
C ARG A 104 -1.37 -3.98 -8.49
N LEU A 105 -2.21 -3.52 -7.58
CA LEU A 105 -3.66 -3.45 -7.77
C LEU A 105 -4.06 -2.12 -8.40
N TRP A 106 -3.49 -1.02 -7.92
CA TRP A 106 -3.71 0.32 -8.44
C TRP A 106 -2.68 1.30 -7.87
N SER A 107 -2.65 2.49 -8.45
CA SER A 107 -1.97 3.67 -7.90
C SER A 107 -2.83 4.91 -8.10
N THR A 108 -2.76 5.86 -7.18
CA THR A 108 -3.55 7.09 -7.24
C THR A 108 -2.89 8.11 -8.17
N SER A 109 -3.69 9.07 -8.64
CA SER A 109 -3.18 10.37 -9.10
C SER A 109 -2.63 11.19 -7.91
N LYS A 110 -2.20 12.43 -8.16
CA LYS A 110 -1.48 13.27 -7.19
C LYS A 110 -2.32 13.54 -5.93
N ILE A 111 -1.78 13.17 -4.77
CA ILE A 111 -2.27 13.51 -3.43
C ILE A 111 -1.23 14.33 -2.65
N SER A 112 -1.48 14.55 -1.35
CA SER A 112 -0.52 15.18 -0.45
C SER A 112 0.89 14.57 -0.55
N PRO A 113 1.98 15.37 -0.55
CA PRO A 113 3.33 14.86 -0.77
C PRO A 113 4.01 14.26 0.48
N ALA A 114 3.57 14.58 1.70
CA ALA A 114 4.27 14.19 2.91
C ALA A 114 3.39 14.28 4.16
N GLY A 115 3.82 13.61 5.23
CA GLY A 115 3.15 13.66 6.53
C GLY A 115 1.73 13.09 6.46
N HIS A 116 1.56 12.00 5.69
CA HIS A 116 0.27 11.41 5.40
C HIS A 116 -0.45 10.97 6.68
N ILE A 117 -1.66 11.49 6.87
CA ILE A 117 -2.62 10.98 7.86
C ILE A 117 -3.78 10.38 7.09
N PHE A 118 -4.18 9.19 7.48
CA PHE A 118 -5.16 8.43 6.73
C PHE A 118 -6.07 7.57 7.61
N GLY A 119 -7.20 7.17 7.03
CA GLY A 119 -8.17 6.26 7.62
C GLY A 119 -8.99 5.58 6.54
N PHE A 120 -9.74 4.54 6.91
CA PHE A 120 -10.59 3.77 5.99
C PHE A 120 -12.04 3.77 6.46
N ASP A 121 -12.99 3.81 5.53
CA ASP A 121 -14.39 3.51 5.86
C ASP A 121 -14.69 2.00 5.80
N ARG A 122 -15.93 1.63 6.17
CA ARG A 122 -16.42 0.24 6.14
C ARG A 122 -16.41 -0.39 4.74
N TYR A 123 -16.30 0.43 3.68
CA TYR A 123 -16.23 -0.01 2.29
C TYR A 123 -14.79 -0.04 1.76
N ASP A 124 -13.80 0.12 2.65
CA ASP A 124 -12.38 0.13 2.33
C ASP A 124 -11.95 1.29 1.40
N ASN A 125 -12.75 2.36 1.32
CA ASN A 125 -12.27 3.61 0.71
C ASN A 125 -11.27 4.27 1.65
N LEU A 126 -10.20 4.78 1.07
CA LEU A 126 -9.11 5.45 1.78
C LEU A 126 -9.40 6.95 1.86
N TYR A 127 -9.31 7.52 3.05
CA TYR A 127 -9.28 8.95 3.28
C TYR A 127 -7.87 9.34 3.63
N VAL A 128 -7.33 10.36 2.97
CA VAL A 128 -5.97 10.81 3.21
C VAL A 128 -5.88 12.33 3.14
N THR A 129 -5.00 12.88 3.95
CA THR A 129 -4.48 14.24 3.87
C THR A 129 -3.00 14.20 4.26
N GLY A 130 -2.32 15.33 4.29
CA GLY A 130 -0.97 15.38 4.85
C GLY A 130 -0.73 16.65 5.64
N TYR A 131 0.37 16.64 6.39
CA TYR A 131 0.64 17.59 7.47
C TYR A 131 0.50 19.07 7.07
N TYR A 132 1.00 19.44 5.88
CA TYR A 132 0.90 20.79 5.31
C TYR A 132 -0.12 20.90 4.16
N ASP A 133 -0.89 19.85 3.88
CA ASP A 133 -1.85 19.89 2.77
C ASP A 133 -3.14 20.59 3.19
N LYS A 134 -3.69 21.39 2.27
CA LYS A 134 -4.98 22.08 2.42
C LYS A 134 -6.11 21.28 1.78
N TYR A 135 -5.86 20.01 1.46
CA TYR A 135 -6.82 19.13 0.82
C TYR A 135 -6.99 17.82 1.56
N VAL A 136 -8.23 17.33 1.53
CA VAL A 136 -8.60 15.98 1.97
C VAL A 136 -9.14 15.23 0.78
N TYR A 137 -8.72 13.97 0.62
CA TYR A 137 -9.05 13.13 -0.50
C TYR A 137 -9.81 11.90 -0.01
N LYS A 138 -10.89 11.52 -0.72
CA LYS A 138 -11.45 10.18 -0.66
C LYS A 138 -11.03 9.40 -1.89
N ILE A 139 -10.52 8.20 -1.69
CA ILE A 139 -9.94 7.34 -2.72
C ILE A 139 -10.68 6.01 -2.69
N SER A 140 -11.16 5.59 -3.85
CA SER A 140 -11.89 4.34 -4.00
C SER A 140 -10.99 3.13 -3.77
N THR A 141 -11.61 1.97 -3.58
CA THR A 141 -10.93 0.66 -3.55
C THR A 141 -10.17 0.30 -4.84
N LYS A 142 -10.34 1.08 -5.92
CA LYS A 142 -9.65 0.97 -7.21
C LYS A 142 -8.63 2.11 -7.44
N GLY A 143 -8.35 2.93 -6.43
CA GLY A 143 -7.37 4.02 -6.51
C GLY A 143 -7.86 5.32 -7.16
N LYS A 144 -9.16 5.43 -7.49
CA LYS A 144 -9.75 6.65 -8.07
C LYS A 144 -10.04 7.66 -6.96
N ILE A 145 -9.62 8.91 -7.11
CA ILE A 145 -10.07 10.00 -6.24
C ILE A 145 -11.57 10.23 -6.51
N ILE A 146 -12.41 9.94 -5.53
CA ILE A 146 -13.87 10.13 -5.59
C ILE A 146 -14.21 11.60 -5.37
N TRP A 147 -13.61 12.22 -4.35
CA TRP A 147 -13.71 13.65 -4.11
C TRP A 147 -12.43 14.18 -3.48
N LYS A 148 -12.22 15.48 -3.65
CA LYS A 148 -11.12 16.26 -3.10
C LYS A 148 -11.69 17.58 -2.57
N THR A 149 -11.49 17.86 -1.29
CA THR A 149 -12.07 19.04 -0.65
C THR A 149 -10.97 19.94 -0.10
N ASN A 150 -11.01 21.23 -0.46
CA ASN A 150 -10.13 22.25 0.09
C ASN A 150 -10.59 22.63 1.50
N THR A 151 -9.68 22.56 2.48
CA THR A 151 -9.94 22.84 3.91
C THR A 151 -9.40 24.19 4.36
N PHE A 152 -8.75 24.96 3.49
CA PHE A 152 -8.10 26.24 3.84
C PHE A 152 -9.02 27.18 4.62
N ARG A 153 -10.29 27.29 4.19
CA ARG A 153 -11.27 28.17 4.83
C ARG A 153 -11.55 27.83 6.30
N THR A 154 -11.22 26.63 6.77
CA THR A 154 -11.46 26.22 8.16
C THR A 154 -10.42 26.76 9.13
N GLY A 155 -9.23 27.15 8.65
CA GLY A 155 -8.12 27.57 9.49
C GLY A 155 -7.39 26.42 10.21
N ASN A 156 -7.87 25.17 10.08
CA ASN A 156 -7.29 24.00 10.72
C ASN A 156 -6.04 23.50 9.97
N TYR A 157 -4.99 23.17 10.72
CA TYR A 157 -3.71 22.68 10.18
C TYR A 157 -3.07 21.63 11.10
N TRP A 158 -2.10 20.88 10.55
CA TRP A 158 -1.46 19.73 11.22
C TRP A 158 -2.46 18.65 11.62
N PRO A 159 -3.03 17.92 10.64
CA PRO A 159 -3.86 16.77 10.93
C PRO A 159 -3.06 15.69 11.68
N TYR A 160 -3.73 14.97 12.57
CA TYR A 160 -3.12 13.83 13.28
C TYR A 160 -4.00 12.57 13.33
N LYS A 161 -5.32 12.68 13.09
CA LYS A 161 -6.22 11.53 13.09
C LYS A 161 -7.32 11.67 12.04
N VAL A 162 -7.61 10.57 11.35
CA VAL A 162 -8.77 10.44 10.45
C VAL A 162 -9.64 9.30 10.95
N THR A 163 -10.95 9.52 11.08
CA THR A 163 -11.91 8.50 11.49
C THR A 163 -13.14 8.57 10.59
N ALA A 164 -13.50 7.45 9.99
CA ALA A 164 -14.72 7.32 9.19
C ALA A 164 -15.75 6.48 9.96
N SER A 165 -16.92 7.05 10.19
CA SER A 165 -18.01 6.37 10.91
C SER A 165 -19.37 6.88 10.43
N GLY A 166 -20.34 5.98 10.33
CA GLY A 166 -21.66 6.29 9.78
C GLY A 166 -21.56 6.93 8.39
N ASN A 167 -22.13 8.12 8.25
CA ASN A 167 -22.11 8.90 7.00
C ASN A 167 -21.06 10.02 6.99
N TYR A 168 -20.11 10.00 7.93
CA TYR A 168 -19.18 11.09 8.14
C TYR A 168 -17.72 10.63 8.19
N VAL A 169 -16.84 11.55 7.85
CA VAL A 169 -15.40 11.44 8.12
C VAL A 169 -14.98 12.64 8.96
N THR A 170 -14.32 12.35 10.07
CA THR A 170 -13.79 13.36 10.98
C THR A 170 -12.28 13.36 10.87
N ILE A 171 -11.69 14.53 10.69
CA ILE A 171 -10.25 14.74 10.79
C ILE A 171 -9.98 15.64 11.98
N LEU A 172 -9.08 15.21 12.84
CA LEU A 172 -8.61 16.00 13.98
C LEU A 172 -7.29 16.68 13.62
N TYR A 173 -7.13 17.90 14.12
CA TYR A 173 -6.03 18.81 13.84
C TYR A 173 -5.44 19.31 15.15
N ASP A 174 -4.13 19.55 15.17
CA ASP A 174 -3.46 20.06 16.38
C ASP A 174 -3.81 21.53 16.63
N MET A 175 -4.06 22.32 15.59
CA MET A 175 -4.22 23.77 15.70
C MET A 175 -5.22 24.36 14.72
N ASN A 176 -5.72 25.56 15.05
CA ASN A 176 -6.51 26.42 14.19
C ASN A 176 -5.95 27.85 14.18
N SER A 177 -5.74 28.43 13.00
CA SER A 177 -5.16 29.77 12.84
C SER A 177 -6.04 30.90 13.37
N ARG A 178 -7.31 30.61 13.68
CA ARG A 178 -8.29 31.54 14.26
C ARG A 178 -8.57 31.23 15.73
N ASN A 179 -8.04 30.13 16.26
CA ASN A 179 -8.23 29.73 17.65
C ASN A 179 -7.03 28.90 18.15
N TYR A 180 -6.07 29.57 18.78
CA TYR A 180 -4.83 28.97 19.29
C TYR A 180 -5.00 28.20 20.62
N SER A 181 -6.24 27.98 21.08
CA SER A 181 -6.46 27.28 22.34
C SER A 181 -6.06 25.80 22.22
N SER A 182 -5.06 25.39 23.00
CA SER A 182 -4.63 23.99 23.13
C SER A 182 -5.64 23.10 23.85
N ARG A 183 -6.64 23.69 24.51
CA ARG A 183 -7.71 22.96 25.21
C ARG A 183 -8.87 22.55 24.28
N LYS A 184 -8.91 23.06 23.05
CA LYS A 184 -9.97 22.77 22.09
C LYS A 184 -9.54 21.66 21.14
N VAL A 185 -10.48 20.75 20.86
CA VAL A 185 -10.32 19.77 19.78
C VAL A 185 -10.68 20.44 18.46
N HIS A 186 -9.66 20.74 17.68
CA HIS A 186 -9.80 21.25 16.32
C HIS A 186 -10.15 20.10 15.38
N LYS A 187 -11.23 20.25 14.61
CA LYS A 187 -11.71 19.16 13.75
C LYS A 187 -12.47 19.66 12.55
N ILE A 188 -12.47 18.84 11.48
CA ILE A 188 -13.35 19.01 10.34
C ILE A 188 -14.14 17.73 10.13
N ILE A 189 -15.46 17.86 9.97
CA ILE A 189 -16.38 16.77 9.70
C ILE A 189 -16.88 16.92 8.26
N PHE A 190 -16.66 15.89 7.46
CA PHE A 190 -17.07 15.80 6.06
C PHE A 190 -18.24 14.83 5.91
N ASN A 191 -19.17 15.15 5.01
CA ASN A 191 -20.11 14.16 4.50
C ASN A 191 -19.35 13.15 3.64
N MET A 192 -19.46 11.88 3.98
CA MET A 192 -18.66 10.81 3.37
C MET A 192 -18.96 10.61 1.87
N ARG A 193 -20.20 10.90 1.44
CA ARG A 193 -20.65 10.68 0.05
C ARG A 193 -20.04 11.69 -0.90
N ASN A 194 -20.05 12.98 -0.54
CA ASN A 194 -19.71 14.07 -1.46
C ASN A 194 -18.55 14.96 -1.00
N GLY A 195 -17.96 14.70 0.17
CA GLY A 195 -16.82 15.48 0.68
C GLY A 195 -17.17 16.88 1.14
N ARG A 196 -18.46 17.26 1.23
CA ARG A 196 -18.86 18.57 1.76
C ARG A 196 -18.50 18.66 3.24
N ILE A 197 -17.89 19.78 3.63
CA ILE A 197 -17.68 20.11 5.05
C ILE A 197 -19.04 20.37 5.67
N VAL A 198 -19.39 19.59 6.70
CA VAL A 198 -20.65 19.68 7.45
C VAL A 198 -20.47 20.57 8.67
N ARG A 199 -19.35 20.41 9.37
CA ARG A 199 -19.02 21.18 10.58
C ARG A 199 -17.50 21.22 10.74
N TYR A 200 -17.00 22.28 11.35
CA TYR A 200 -15.63 22.35 11.82
C TYR A 200 -15.54 23.17 13.11
N SER A 201 -14.47 22.96 13.86
CA SER A 201 -14.04 23.77 15.00
C SER A 201 -12.54 23.95 14.97
#